data_AF-A0A7W0TJB8-F1
#
_entry.id   AF-A0A7W0TJB8-F1
#
_cell.length_a   1.000
_cell.length_b   1.000
_cell.length_c   1.000
_cell.angle_alpha   90.00
_cell.angle_beta   90.00
_cell.angle_gamma   90.00
#
_symmetry.space_group_name_H-M   'P 1'
#
loop_
_entity.id
_entity.type
_entity.pdbx_description
1 polymer ?
#
loop_
_entity_poly.entity_id
_entity_poly.type
_entity_poly.pdbx_seq_one_letter_code
_entity_poly.pdbx_strand_id
1 'polypeptide(L)'
;MSAPLNPALHDARYCPRCGQPATVVYPRSITCQRCGYGAYYNPKPVAAAIPVDPDGRLILLRRAFDPGKDLWTFPGGFVDLGESVEEAAR
;
A
#
# COMPACT_ATOMS: atom_id res chain seq x y z
N MET A 1 9.43 -23.79 -2.45
CA MET A 1 8.13 -23.12 -2.21
C MET A 1 8.32 -21.66 -2.51
N SER A 2 7.64 -21.13 -3.54
CA SER A 2 7.81 -19.75 -3.99
C SER A 2 7.45 -18.80 -2.86
N ALA A 3 8.31 -17.82 -2.59
CA ALA A 3 8.05 -16.78 -1.59
C ALA A 3 6.68 -16.10 -1.86
N PRO A 4 5.90 -15.74 -0.82
CA PRO A 4 4.69 -14.95 -0.99
C PRO A 4 4.98 -13.70 -1.82
N LEU A 5 4.11 -13.40 -2.79
CA LEU A 5 4.20 -12.19 -3.62
C LEU A 5 4.12 -10.89 -2.78
N ASN A 6 3.55 -10.98 -1.58
CA ASN A 6 3.46 -9.87 -0.64
C ASN A 6 4.31 -10.16 0.62
N PRO A 7 5.37 -9.38 0.90
CA PRO A 7 6.18 -9.51 2.11
C PRO A 7 5.36 -9.48 3.41
N ALA A 8 4.26 -8.74 3.46
CA ALA A 8 3.41 -8.66 4.66
C ALA A 8 2.79 -10.02 5.06
N LEU A 9 2.70 -10.97 4.12
CA LEU A 9 2.21 -12.32 4.39
C LEU A 9 3.30 -13.29 4.89
N HIS A 10 4.58 -12.95 4.78
CA HIS A 10 5.66 -13.80 5.30
C HIS A 10 5.59 -13.87 6.83
N ASP A 11 5.23 -12.77 7.48
CA ASP A 11 5.19 -12.65 8.94
C ASP A 11 3.78 -12.82 9.54
N ALA A 12 2.76 -13.00 8.70
CA ALA A 12 1.38 -13.14 9.15
C ALA A 12 1.16 -14.51 9.83
N ARG A 13 1.12 -14.51 11.17
CA ARG A 13 0.93 -15.73 11.98
C ARG A 13 -0.44 -15.85 12.64
N TYR A 14 -1.09 -14.72 12.91
CA TYR A 14 -2.31 -14.66 13.71
C TYR A 14 -3.43 -13.92 12.98
N CYS A 15 -4.66 -14.30 13.28
CA CYS A 15 -5.85 -13.67 12.76
C CYS A 15 -5.99 -12.26 13.36
N PRO A 16 -6.04 -11.20 12.53
CA PRO A 16 -6.15 -9.83 13.03
C PRO A 16 -7.50 -9.54 13.70
N ARG A 17 -8.52 -10.38 13.47
CA ARG A 17 -9.84 -10.25 14.09
C ARG A 17 -9.92 -10.89 15.48
N CYS A 18 -9.29 -12.03 15.71
CA CYS A 18 -9.52 -12.83 16.93
C CYS A 18 -8.27 -13.36 17.65
N GLY A 19 -7.07 -13.06 17.13
CA GLY A 19 -5.78 -13.41 17.74
C GLY A 19 -5.38 -14.89 17.64
N GLN A 20 -6.22 -15.79 17.15
CA GLN A 20 -5.84 -17.19 16.95
C GLN A 20 -4.91 -17.39 15.75
N PRO A 21 -4.16 -18.51 15.70
CA PRO A 21 -3.39 -18.87 14.53
C PRO A 21 -4.22 -18.79 13.25
N ALA A 22 -3.62 -18.20 12.22
CA ALA A 22 -4.24 -18.06 10.91
C ALA A 22 -3.45 -18.85 9.87
N THR A 23 -4.15 -19.30 8.84
CA THR A 23 -3.55 -19.98 7.70
C THR A 23 -3.33 -18.97 6.58
N VAL A 24 -2.07 -18.77 6.19
CA VAL A 24 -1.74 -18.04 4.96
C VAL A 24 -1.98 -18.99 3.78
N VAL A 25 -2.90 -18.60 2.90
CA VAL A 25 -3.25 -19.35 1.70
C VAL A 25 -2.58 -18.67 0.50
N TYR A 26 -1.74 -19.43 -0.18
CA TYR A 26 -0.95 -18.94 -1.31
C TYR A 26 -1.87 -18.55 -2.49
N PRO A 27 -1.57 -17.46 -3.23
CA PRO A 27 -0.39 -16.60 -3.11
C PRO A 27 -0.56 -15.35 -2.24
N ARG A 28 -1.78 -15.02 -1.77
CA ARG A 28 -2.03 -13.70 -1.19
C ARG A 28 -3.19 -13.56 -0.18
N SER A 29 -3.63 -14.62 0.47
CA SER A 29 -4.73 -14.51 1.43
C SER A 29 -4.41 -15.08 2.80
N ILE A 30 -5.17 -14.65 3.79
CA ILE A 30 -5.16 -15.16 5.15
C ILE A 30 -6.57 -15.67 5.47
N THR A 31 -6.67 -16.82 6.14
CA THR A 31 -7.93 -17.40 6.61
C THR A 31 -7.83 -17.84 8.07
N CYS A 32 -8.94 -17.80 8.80
CA CYS A 32 -9.00 -18.22 10.20
C CYS A 32 -10.15 -19.21 10.40
N GLN A 33 -9.80 -20.45 10.79
CA GLN A 33 -10.77 -21.52 11.02
C GLN A 33 -11.65 -21.28 12.26
N ARG A 34 -11.20 -20.48 13.24
CA ARG A 34 -11.98 -20.22 14.46
C ARG A 34 -13.14 -19.25 14.25
N CYS A 35 -12.89 -18.13 13.59
CA CYS A 35 -13.88 -17.04 13.48
C CYS A 35 -14.35 -16.77 12.04
N GLY A 36 -13.89 -17.58 11.08
CA GLY A 36 -14.24 -17.43 9.67
C GLY A 36 -13.64 -16.20 8.99
N TYR A 37 -12.69 -15.49 9.62
CA TYR A 37 -12.03 -14.34 8.99
C TYR A 37 -11.28 -14.77 7.73
N GLY A 38 -11.49 -14.04 6.64
CA GLY A 38 -10.74 -14.16 5.40
C GLY A 38 -10.40 -12.79 4.85
N ALA A 39 -9.18 -12.59 4.37
CA ALA A 39 -8.78 -11.36 3.70
C ALA A 39 -7.79 -11.65 2.57
N TYR A 40 -7.88 -10.86 1.50
CA TYR A 40 -6.94 -10.84 0.40
C TYR A 40 -6.02 -9.63 0.53
N TYR A 41 -4.73 -9.85 0.36
CA TYR A 41 -3.74 -8.80 0.30
C TYR A 41 -3.62 -8.34 -1.15
N ASN A 42 -4.32 -7.26 -1.46
CA ASN A 42 -4.34 -6.65 -2.77
C ASN A 42 -3.29 -5.54 -2.87
N PRO A 43 -2.83 -5.17 -4.08
CA PRO A 43 -2.05 -3.96 -4.27
C PRO A 43 -2.75 -2.72 -3.69
N LYS A 44 -1.98 -1.80 -3.11
CA LYS A 44 -2.49 -0.51 -2.63
C LYS A 44 -2.24 0.56 -3.70
N PRO A 45 -3.28 1.14 -4.31
CA PRO A 45 -3.10 2.17 -5.33
C PRO A 45 -2.44 3.43 -4.75
N VAL A 46 -1.67 4.11 -5.59
CA VAL A 46 -1.03 5.39 -5.32
C VAL A 46 -1.43 6.36 -6.43
N ALA A 47 -1.88 7.55 -6.04
CA ALA A 47 -2.10 8.66 -6.94
C ALA A 47 -0.87 9.58 -6.91
N ALA A 48 -0.52 10.15 -8.06
CA ALA A 48 0.59 11.07 -8.19
C ALA A 48 0.31 12.09 -9.30
N ALA A 49 0.82 13.30 -9.12
CA ALA A 49 0.63 14.40 -10.06
C ALA A 49 1.97 15.09 -10.35
N ILE A 50 2.11 15.67 -11.53
CA ILE A 50 3.23 16.56 -11.90
C ILE A 50 2.63 17.97 -12.04
N PRO A 51 2.57 18.75 -10.95
CA PRO A 51 1.94 20.06 -11.00
C PRO A 51 2.85 21.05 -11.74
N VAL A 52 2.22 21.93 -12.51
CA VAL A 52 2.88 23.04 -13.17
C VAL A 52 2.28 24.33 -12.62
N ASP A 53 3.14 25.28 -12.24
CA ASP A 53 2.70 26.60 -11.80
C ASP A 53 2.30 27.48 -13.02
N PRO A 54 1.72 28.68 -12.79
CA PRO A 54 1.31 29.57 -13.88
C PRO A 54 2.46 30.04 -14.80
N ASP A 55 3.71 29.98 -14.34
CA ASP A 55 4.90 30.37 -15.10
C ASP A 55 5.51 29.19 -15.90
N GLY A 56 4.89 28.00 -15.84
CA GLY A 56 5.35 26.79 -16.53
C GLY A 56 6.40 25.99 -15.75
N ARG A 57 6.62 26.26 -14.46
CA ARG A 57 7.60 25.54 -13.62
C ARG A 57 6.98 24.32 -12.97
N LEU A 58 7.78 23.24 -12.88
CA LEU A 58 7.36 22.01 -12.20
C LEU A 58 7.47 22.15 -10.67
N ILE A 59 6.45 21.69 -9.96
CA ILE A 59 6.50 21.56 -8.49
C ILE A 59 7.01 20.17 -8.13
N LEU A 60 8.12 20.13 -7.40
CA LEU A 60 8.74 18.90 -6.90
C LEU A 60 8.86 18.95 -5.38
N LEU A 61 8.86 17.76 -4.77
CA LEU A 61 9.11 17.56 -3.35
C LEU A 61 10.53 17.01 -3.15
N ARG A 62 11.17 17.41 -2.04
CA ARG A 62 12.41 16.77 -1.59
C ARG A 62 12.09 15.76 -0.49
N ARG A 63 12.46 14.50 -0.71
CA ARG A 63 12.09 13.39 0.19
C ARG A 63 12.79 13.53 1.53
N ALA A 64 12.03 13.52 2.63
CA ALA A 64 12.58 13.66 3.98
C ALA A 64 13.13 12.34 4.57
N PHE A 65 12.73 11.18 4.01
CA PHE A 65 12.97 9.86 4.59
C PHE A 65 13.45 8.85 3.55
N ASP A 66 14.13 7.82 4.02
CA ASP A 66 14.52 6.68 3.20
C ASP A 66 13.35 5.73 2.90
N PRO A 67 13.39 5.00 1.77
CA PRO A 67 14.46 5.03 0.75
C PRO A 67 14.45 6.33 -0.08
N GLY A 68 15.62 6.79 -0.49
CA GLY A 68 15.76 7.93 -1.40
C GLY A 68 15.59 9.29 -0.72
N LYS A 69 16.02 9.41 0.53
CA LYS A 69 16.10 10.69 1.23
C LYS A 69 16.90 11.71 0.41
N ASP A 70 16.52 12.99 0.52
CA ASP A 70 17.14 14.14 -0.15
C ASP A 70 17.04 14.16 -1.68
N LEU A 71 16.49 13.13 -2.32
CA LEU A 71 16.17 13.13 -3.75
C LEU A 71 14.87 13.89 -4.05
N TRP A 72 14.78 14.39 -5.28
CA TRP A 72 13.57 15.02 -5.81
C TRP A 72 12.56 13.99 -6.28
N THR A 73 11.27 14.29 -6.09
CA THR A 73 10.15 13.49 -6.57
C THR A 73 8.95 14.40 -6.86
N PHE A 74 7.94 13.87 -7.53
CA PHE A 74 6.66 14.53 -7.70
C PHE A 74 5.74 14.23 -6.50
N PRO A 75 4.75 15.10 -6.19
CA PRO A 75 3.74 14.80 -5.17
C PRO A 75 2.98 13.51 -5.48
N GLY A 76 2.78 12.70 -4.44
CA GLY A 76 1.98 11.48 -4.55
C GLY A 76 1.74 10.83 -3.18
N GLY A 77 0.71 10.00 -3.13
CA GLY A 77 0.22 9.38 -1.90
C GLY A 77 -0.70 8.19 -2.19
N PHE A 78 -0.97 7.41 -1.15
CA PHE A 78 -1.92 6.31 -1.24
C PHE A 78 -3.34 6.82 -1.52
N VAL A 79 -4.10 6.09 -2.34
CA VAL A 79 -5.53 6.36 -2.55
C VAL A 79 -6.31 5.78 -1.38
N ASP A 80 -7.16 6.57 -0.74
CA ASP A 80 -7.98 6.13 0.38
C ASP A 80 -9.30 5.50 -0.06
N LEU A 81 -9.97 4.84 0.90
CA LEU A 81 -11.25 4.19 0.63
C LEU A 81 -12.32 5.23 0.30
N GLY A 82 -12.95 5.07 -0.86
CA GLY A 82 -13.98 5.98 -1.35
C GLY A 82 -13.45 7.07 -2.27
N GLU A 83 -12.14 7.19 -2.45
CA GLU A 83 -11.55 8.11 -3.42
C GLU A 83 -11.36 7.45 -4.79
N SER A 84 -11.60 8.23 -5.83
CA SER A 84 -10.99 8.03 -7.15
C SER A 84 -9.51 8.38 -7.15
N VAL A 85 -8.77 7.94 -8.16
CA VAL A 85 -7.34 8.28 -8.29
C VAL A 85 -7.18 9.78 -8.49
N GLU A 86 -8.12 10.41 -9.20
CA GLU A 86 -8.16 11.84 -9.47
C GLU A 86 -8.43 12.67 -8.21
N GLU A 87 -9.31 12.20 -7.32
CA GLU A 87 -9.56 12.86 -6.02
C GLU A 87 -8.33 12.80 -5.13
N ALA A 88 -7.67 11.64 -5.02
CA ALA A 88 -6.46 11.48 -4.24
C ALA A 88 -5.25 12.26 -4.80
N ALA A 89 -5.25 12.58 -6.10
CA ALA A 89 -4.19 13.36 -6.75
C ALA A 89 -4.35 14.88 -6.58
N ARG A 90 -5.52 15.36 -6.17
CA ARG A 90 -5.87 16.79 -6.11
C ARG A 90 -5.46 17.42 -4.79
#